data_AF-A0A835G4D5-F1
#
_entry.id   AF-A0A835G4D5-F1
#
_cell.length_a   1.000
_cell.length_b   1.000
_cell.length_c   1.000
_cell.angle_alpha   90.00
_cell.angle_beta   90.00
_cell.angle_gamma   90.00
#
_symmetry.space_group_name_H-M   'P 1'
#
loop_
_entity.id
_entity.type
_entity.pdbx_description
1 polymer ?
#
loop_
_entity_poly.entity_id
_entity_poly.type
_entity_poly.pdbx_seq_one_letter_code
_entity_poly.pdbx_strand_id
1 'polypeptide(L)'
;FAANMVPNLNLLHVICFALLFDLCVRTHAELFTAIAEVEHLLETHKRIIDDLDFYIDKEEKRLSTLKRHLNLYKMEHEKAMEDIPNYLGNPINAFTLIKRLTTDLDHIEDSIKIGTEYIKNITMNHADVKYPTLEDLAGAAQALTRLQETYHLDVKDLSEGKLNGVVYSTPMSAGDCYELGRALYNEKDYKNARSWMFEALRKYKEEDVSYSFTEADILEYIGSYCGDSGIQYNMLRVPIGGTDFSTHGYAYNELPENDVTLSNFTLAYEDYEYKIPMIKACMKAASAPIHIVSATWSPPIWMKTNDAYSGHSKLRKEYRQTYADYHYKFLEHYAAEGIPVWGVSISNEPLHASVNYIPAKINNMGWTLDEMSEYVMENLGPTLRGNNSNFKHVKIIAGDDLRFTITLFWNTFVAVYPETLEYLDGAAVHYYMSAYVPAAILSKAMEGYPGKFVLATEICAGALPSDTVKVDIGSWSRAQLYVNDIMQNLGNDVIGWLDWNMCLNTEGKPSYIGSSVDSPILVNAEEGEFYKQPMFYAIGHFSKFVPRGSRRIRVNVDCGTEIQNIAFLTPDNTVVVVIHNEGPEETVRLRLGDKEAELIINANSITTVEMLNKNDMESNEED
;
A
#
# COMPACT_ATOMS: atom_id res chain seq x y z
N PHE A 1 54.36 -9.94 80.41
CA PHE A 1 55.14 -9.09 79.49
C PHE A 1 54.88 -9.57 78.06
N ALA A 2 54.51 -8.64 77.18
CA ALA A 2 54.44 -8.72 75.72
C ALA A 2 53.54 -9.80 75.07
N ALA A 3 52.47 -9.36 74.40
CA ALA A 3 52.37 -9.36 72.94
C ALA A 3 51.04 -8.73 72.53
N ASN A 4 51.07 -7.60 71.82
CA ASN A 4 49.90 -7.08 71.08
C ASN A 4 50.35 -6.79 69.65
N MET A 5 49.78 -7.56 68.71
CA MET A 5 49.70 -7.26 67.29
C MET A 5 48.54 -6.29 67.05
N VAL A 6 48.71 -5.31 66.16
CA VAL A 6 47.61 -4.72 65.37
C VAL A 6 48.11 -4.45 63.95
N PRO A 7 47.34 -4.78 62.88
CA PRO A 7 47.78 -4.71 61.49
C PRO A 7 47.32 -3.41 60.77
N ASN A 8 48.03 -3.10 59.68
CA ASN A 8 47.78 -2.01 58.74
C ASN A 8 46.39 -2.13 58.07
N LEU A 9 45.48 -1.20 58.37
CA LEU A 9 44.10 -1.17 57.84
C LEU A 9 43.82 -0.03 56.83
N ASN A 10 44.85 0.71 56.37
CA ASN A 10 44.63 1.98 55.66
C ASN A 10 44.69 1.93 54.13
N LEU A 11 45.25 0.89 53.50
CA LEU A 11 45.38 0.86 52.03
C LEU A 11 44.17 0.21 51.33
N LEU A 12 43.52 -0.76 51.96
CA LEU A 12 42.36 -1.47 51.39
C LEU A 12 41.10 -0.57 51.34
N HIS A 13 40.91 0.30 52.33
CA HIS A 13 39.79 1.23 52.37
C HIS A 13 39.86 2.31 51.28
N VAL A 14 41.08 2.76 50.94
CA VAL A 14 41.27 3.78 49.89
C VAL A 14 41.05 3.18 48.49
N ILE A 15 41.46 1.92 48.26
CA ILE A 15 41.23 1.21 47.00
C ILE A 15 39.74 0.85 46.84
N CYS A 16 39.05 0.46 47.91
CA CYS A 16 37.60 0.22 47.87
C CYS A 16 36.79 1.50 47.63
N PHE A 17 37.23 2.66 48.15
CA PHE A 17 36.56 3.95 47.87
C PHE A 17 36.78 4.43 46.43
N ALA A 18 37.95 4.17 45.83
CA ALA A 18 38.22 4.49 44.44
C ALA A 18 37.44 3.59 43.47
N LEU A 19 37.31 2.29 43.77
CA LEU A 19 36.50 1.35 42.98
C LEU A 19 34.99 1.59 43.12
N LEU A 20 34.51 2.12 44.26
CA LEU A 20 33.12 2.54 44.42
C LEU A 20 32.76 3.79 43.59
N PHE A 21 33.75 4.64 43.27
CA PHE A 21 33.53 5.80 42.40
C PHE A 21 33.50 5.44 40.91
N ASP A 22 34.24 4.40 40.48
CA ASP A 22 34.23 3.89 39.09
C ASP A 22 33.04 2.97 38.78
N LEU A 23 32.34 2.46 39.81
CA LEU A 23 31.06 1.75 39.64
C LEU A 23 29.84 2.68 39.60
N CYS A 24 30.03 4.00 39.69
CA CYS A 24 29.00 4.97 39.34
C CYS A 24 28.91 5.07 37.81
N VAL A 25 28.29 4.07 37.19
CA VAL A 25 27.68 4.26 35.87
C VAL A 25 26.79 5.49 36.01
N ARG A 26 27.13 6.58 35.32
CA ARG A 26 26.19 7.67 35.08
C ARG A 26 25.09 7.11 34.20
N THR A 27 24.11 6.47 34.81
CA THR A 27 22.83 6.25 34.18
C THR A 27 22.18 7.62 34.06
N HIS A 28 21.85 8.04 32.85
CA HIS A 28 20.81 9.05 32.67
C HIS A 28 19.48 8.36 32.98
N ALA A 29 19.22 8.18 34.26
CA ALA A 29 17.88 7.93 34.74
C ALA A 29 17.18 9.28 34.81
N GLU A 30 16.40 9.60 33.78
CA GLU A 30 15.39 10.65 33.88
C GLU A 30 14.34 10.17 34.88
N LEU A 31 14.55 10.52 36.14
CA LEU A 31 13.49 10.50 37.13
C LEU A 31 12.58 11.69 36.78
N PHE A 32 11.55 11.43 35.99
CA PHE A 32 10.54 12.43 35.65
C PHE A 32 9.99 13.04 36.95
N THR A 33 10.38 14.28 37.21
CA THR A 33 9.79 15.16 38.24
C THR A 33 8.44 15.70 37.77
N ALA A 34 7.71 14.91 36.97
CA ALA A 34 6.68 15.34 36.04
C ALA A 34 5.43 15.94 36.68
N ILE A 35 5.13 15.64 37.95
CA ILE A 35 3.89 16.17 38.56
C ILE A 35 3.95 17.69 38.71
N ALA A 36 5.09 18.25 39.15
CA ALA A 36 5.23 19.69 39.35
C ALA A 36 5.30 20.45 38.02
N GLU A 37 5.90 19.85 36.98
CA GLU A 37 5.99 20.48 35.65
C GLU A 37 4.68 20.39 34.85
N VAL A 38 3.90 19.31 35.01
CA VAL A 38 2.58 19.16 34.37
C VAL A 38 1.51 20.03 35.05
N GLU A 39 1.66 20.36 36.34
CA GLU A 39 0.73 21.26 37.05
C GLU A 39 0.66 22.64 36.38
N HIS A 40 1.79 23.18 35.91
CA HIS A 40 1.84 24.44 35.16
C HIS A 40 1.10 24.37 33.81
N LEU A 41 0.94 23.19 33.22
CA LEU A 41 0.16 23.04 31.98
C LEU A 41 -1.34 23.26 32.21
N LEU A 42 -1.85 23.09 33.44
CA LEU A 42 -3.25 23.41 33.77
C LEU A 42 -3.50 24.92 33.74
N GLU A 43 -2.53 25.74 34.14
CA GLU A 43 -2.60 27.20 34.03
C GLU A 43 -2.60 27.63 32.56
N THR A 44 -1.71 27.06 31.74
CA THR A 44 -1.69 27.27 30.29
C THR A 44 -3.01 26.83 29.64
N HIS A 45 -3.54 25.66 30.00
CA HIS A 45 -4.81 25.15 29.48
C HIS A 45 -5.98 26.08 29.84
N LYS A 46 -6.04 26.57 31.10
CA LYS A 46 -7.06 27.52 31.52
C LYS A 46 -7.01 28.81 30.72
N ARG A 47 -5.82 29.29 30.37
CA ARG A 47 -5.63 30.48 29.53
C ARG A 47 -6.19 30.27 28.13
N ILE A 48 -5.90 29.12 27.52
CA ILE A 48 -6.44 28.76 26.19
C ILE A 48 -7.96 28.68 26.22
N ILE A 49 -8.56 28.11 27.28
CA ILE A 49 -10.02 28.10 27.47
C ILE A 49 -10.57 29.53 27.48
N ASP A 50 -9.98 30.44 28.26
CA ASP A 50 -10.46 31.82 28.36
C ASP A 50 -10.38 32.57 27.02
N ASP A 51 -9.32 32.33 26.24
CA ASP A 51 -9.18 32.92 24.92
C ASP A 51 -10.17 32.34 23.91
N LEU A 52 -10.41 31.02 23.96
CA LEU A 52 -11.41 30.35 23.12
C LEU A 52 -12.82 30.83 23.46
N ASP A 53 -13.17 30.92 24.73
CA ASP A 53 -14.48 31.45 25.17
C ASP A 53 -14.66 32.90 24.71
N PHE A 54 -13.63 33.74 24.87
CA PHE A 54 -13.66 35.12 24.39
C PHE A 54 -13.82 35.19 22.86
N TYR A 55 -13.10 34.33 22.14
CA TYR A 55 -13.18 34.24 20.68
C TYR A 55 -14.57 33.78 20.22
N ILE A 56 -15.12 32.74 20.84
CA ILE A 56 -16.46 32.21 20.55
C ILE A 56 -17.52 33.29 20.80
N ASP A 57 -17.49 34.00 21.93
CA ASP A 57 -18.45 35.09 22.21
C ASP A 57 -18.38 36.21 21.16
N LYS A 58 -17.18 36.53 20.66
CA LYS A 58 -16.99 37.51 19.58
C LYS A 58 -17.54 37.01 18.25
N GLU A 59 -17.27 35.76 17.89
CA GLU A 59 -17.76 35.15 16.66
C GLU A 59 -19.28 34.95 16.68
N GLU A 60 -19.87 34.57 17.80
CA GLU A 60 -21.33 34.47 17.95
C GLU A 60 -22.01 35.83 17.74
N LYS A 61 -21.44 36.91 18.30
CA LYS A 61 -21.95 38.28 18.08
C LYS A 61 -21.83 38.70 16.62
N ARG A 62 -20.70 38.38 15.97
CA ARG A 62 -20.49 38.66 14.54
C ARG A 62 -21.49 37.91 13.67
N LEU A 63 -21.62 36.60 13.89
CA LEU A 63 -22.55 35.73 13.18
C LEU A 63 -24.01 36.16 13.39
N SER A 64 -24.38 36.54 14.61
CA SER A 64 -25.70 37.09 14.92
C SER A 64 -25.99 38.36 14.13
N THR A 65 -25.01 39.25 14.01
CA THR A 65 -25.13 40.48 13.22
C THR A 65 -25.31 40.18 11.73
N LEU A 66 -24.50 39.28 11.17
CA LEU A 66 -24.62 38.85 9.77
C LEU A 66 -25.98 38.17 9.50
N LYS A 67 -26.44 37.29 10.38
CA LYS A 67 -27.76 36.67 10.29
C LYS A 67 -28.88 37.72 10.30
N ARG A 68 -28.76 38.77 11.11
CA ARG A 68 -29.73 39.88 11.13
C ARG A 68 -29.75 40.65 9.81
N HIS A 69 -28.59 40.97 9.24
CA HIS A 69 -28.51 41.60 7.91
C HIS A 69 -29.11 40.72 6.81
N LEU A 70 -28.77 39.42 6.81
CA LEU A 70 -29.33 38.45 5.86
C LEU A 70 -30.86 38.39 5.93
N ASN A 71 -31.43 38.31 7.14
CA ASN A 71 -32.87 38.26 7.32
C ASN A 71 -33.56 39.56 6.86
N LEU A 72 -32.97 40.72 7.16
CA LEU A 72 -33.48 42.00 6.66
C LEU A 72 -33.47 42.06 5.12
N TYR A 73 -32.41 41.56 4.48
CA TYR A 73 -32.28 41.57 3.03
C TYR A 73 -33.32 40.63 2.39
N LYS A 74 -33.52 39.43 2.96
CA LYS A 74 -34.55 38.49 2.51
C LYS A 74 -35.95 39.08 2.59
N MET A 75 -36.33 39.60 3.76
CA MET A 75 -37.66 40.19 3.99
C MET A 75 -37.93 41.36 3.03
N GLU A 76 -36.95 42.22 2.83
CA GLU A 76 -37.13 43.38 1.97
C GLU A 76 -37.09 43.05 0.49
N HIS A 77 -36.33 42.02 0.09
CA HIS A 77 -36.37 41.48 -1.25
C HIS A 77 -37.76 40.91 -1.56
N GLU A 78 -38.34 40.12 -0.64
CA GLU A 78 -39.70 39.59 -0.78
C GLU A 78 -40.73 40.72 -0.98
N LYS A 79 -40.71 41.77 -0.14
CA LYS A 79 -41.59 42.95 -0.31
C LYS A 79 -41.39 43.67 -1.63
N ALA A 80 -40.15 43.78 -2.13
CA ALA A 80 -39.87 44.42 -3.40
C ALA A 80 -40.40 43.59 -4.58
N MET A 81 -40.39 42.27 -4.47
CA MET A 81 -40.86 41.34 -5.50
C MET A 81 -42.39 41.24 -5.59
N GLU A 82 -43.13 41.64 -4.55
CA GLU A 82 -44.61 41.70 -4.58
C GLU A 82 -45.14 42.74 -5.58
N ASP A 83 -44.51 43.92 -5.67
CA ASP A 83 -44.89 45.00 -6.59
C ASP A 83 -43.69 45.91 -6.91
N ILE A 84 -42.90 45.50 -7.91
CA ILE A 84 -41.65 46.17 -8.29
C ILE A 84 -41.88 47.63 -8.70
N PRO A 85 -42.83 47.98 -9.59
CA PRO A 85 -43.04 49.38 -9.99
C PRO A 85 -43.38 50.31 -8.83
N ASN A 86 -44.21 49.87 -7.89
CA ASN A 86 -44.60 50.68 -6.74
C ASN A 86 -43.48 50.78 -5.70
N TYR A 87 -42.76 49.68 -5.44
CA TYR A 87 -41.63 49.66 -4.52
C TYR A 87 -40.50 50.57 -5.00
N LEU A 88 -40.11 50.49 -6.28
CA LEU A 88 -39.08 51.35 -6.86
C LEU A 88 -39.55 52.79 -7.14
N GLY A 89 -40.86 52.99 -7.33
CA GLY A 89 -41.48 54.31 -7.43
C GLY A 89 -41.43 55.11 -6.12
N ASN A 90 -41.23 54.43 -4.98
CA ASN A 90 -41.01 55.08 -3.69
C ASN A 90 -39.52 55.47 -3.52
N PRO A 91 -39.19 56.78 -3.47
CA PRO A 91 -37.80 57.23 -3.42
C PRO A 91 -37.04 56.79 -2.16
N ILE A 92 -37.74 56.49 -1.05
CA ILE A 92 -37.13 55.95 0.18
C ILE A 92 -36.67 54.51 -0.06
N ASN A 93 -37.52 53.68 -0.66
CA ASN A 93 -37.22 52.28 -0.96
C ASN A 93 -36.12 52.15 -2.02
N ALA A 94 -36.14 53.01 -3.05
CA ALA A 94 -35.07 53.10 -4.02
C ALA A 94 -33.73 53.50 -3.36
N PHE A 95 -33.73 54.50 -2.49
CA PHE A 95 -32.54 54.91 -1.73
C PHE A 95 -32.03 53.78 -0.82
N THR A 96 -32.88 53.12 -0.04
CA THR A 96 -32.45 52.04 0.86
C THR A 96 -32.00 50.80 0.11
N LEU A 97 -32.56 50.47 -1.06
CA LEU A 97 -32.03 49.44 -1.95
C LEU A 97 -30.62 49.78 -2.44
N ILE A 98 -30.40 51.00 -2.93
CA ILE A 98 -29.07 51.45 -3.37
C ILE A 98 -28.07 51.46 -2.21
N LYS A 99 -28.46 51.92 -1.03
CA LYS A 99 -27.63 51.89 0.18
C LYS A 99 -27.26 50.46 0.58
N ARG A 100 -28.20 49.51 0.46
CA ARG A 100 -27.97 48.07 0.76
C ARG A 100 -26.95 47.42 -0.17
N LEU A 101 -26.93 47.85 -1.43
CA LEU A 101 -26.04 47.33 -2.48
C LEU A 101 -24.72 48.11 -2.60
N THR A 102 -24.57 49.21 -1.88
CA THR A 102 -23.34 50.00 -1.82
C THR A 102 -22.78 49.94 -0.40
N THR A 103 -23.14 50.91 0.44
CA THR A 103 -22.55 51.11 1.77
C THR A 103 -22.76 49.93 2.72
N ASP A 104 -23.96 49.35 2.80
CA ASP A 104 -24.19 48.25 3.75
C ASP A 104 -23.52 46.96 3.29
N LEU A 105 -23.36 46.75 1.97
CA LEU A 105 -22.65 45.59 1.43
C LEU A 105 -21.15 45.70 1.74
N ASP A 106 -20.55 46.89 1.55
CA ASP A 106 -19.17 47.16 1.94
C ASP A 106 -18.94 46.86 3.43
N HIS A 107 -19.85 47.32 4.31
CA HIS A 107 -19.75 47.03 5.74
C HIS A 107 -19.90 45.54 6.09
N ILE A 108 -20.73 44.80 5.36
CA ILE A 108 -20.88 43.34 5.53
C ILE A 108 -19.60 42.65 5.07
N GLU A 109 -19.05 43.01 3.91
CA GLU A 109 -17.78 42.49 3.42
C GLU A 109 -16.64 42.76 4.40
N ASP A 110 -16.54 43.99 4.91
CA ASP A 110 -15.54 44.35 5.91
C ASP A 110 -15.72 43.55 7.20
N SER A 111 -16.96 43.33 7.66
CA SER A 111 -17.24 42.50 8.84
C SER A 111 -16.84 41.03 8.62
N ILE A 112 -16.99 40.51 7.41
CA ILE A 112 -16.52 39.18 7.02
C ILE A 112 -14.99 39.15 7.00
N LYS A 113 -14.34 40.10 6.30
CA LYS A 113 -12.88 40.23 6.19
C LYS A 113 -12.20 40.39 7.55
N ILE A 114 -12.72 41.27 8.42
CA ILE A 114 -12.19 41.53 9.76
C ILE A 114 -12.12 40.27 10.60
N GLY A 115 -13.16 39.42 10.63
CA GLY A 115 -13.02 38.17 11.39
C GLY A 115 -12.06 37.18 10.74
N THR A 116 -11.85 37.25 9.42
CA THR A 116 -10.83 36.44 8.73
C THR A 116 -9.40 36.91 9.06
N GLU A 117 -9.18 38.23 9.19
CA GLU A 117 -7.89 38.80 9.63
C GLU A 117 -7.68 38.66 11.14
N TYR A 118 -8.74 38.71 11.95
CA TYR A 118 -8.69 38.48 13.39
C TYR A 118 -8.18 37.06 13.69
N ILE A 119 -8.63 36.06 12.93
CA ILE A 119 -8.10 34.68 12.99
C ILE A 119 -6.59 34.63 12.70
N LYS A 120 -6.07 35.47 11.80
CA LYS A 120 -4.62 35.54 11.54
C LYS A 120 -3.81 36.23 12.64
N ASN A 121 -4.45 37.12 13.42
CA ASN A 121 -3.77 37.97 14.40
C ASN A 121 -3.96 37.56 15.86
N ILE A 122 -4.85 36.62 16.18
CA ILE A 122 -4.88 35.98 17.49
C ILE A 122 -3.75 34.96 17.55
N THR A 123 -2.62 35.37 18.13
CA THR A 123 -1.62 34.41 18.56
C THR A 123 -2.10 33.80 19.87
N MET A 124 -2.50 32.53 19.89
CA MET A 124 -2.82 31.79 21.11
C MET A 124 -1.58 31.46 21.97
N ASN A 125 -0.44 32.10 21.66
CA ASN A 125 0.86 31.86 22.25
C ASN A 125 1.22 33.05 23.14
N HIS A 126 1.02 32.86 24.44
CA HIS A 126 1.20 33.86 25.49
C HIS A 126 2.59 33.76 26.09
N ALA A 127 3.34 34.86 26.08
CA ALA A 127 4.73 34.87 26.57
C ALA A 127 4.85 34.61 28.08
N ASP A 128 3.76 34.76 28.84
CA ASP A 128 3.66 34.57 30.28
C ASP A 128 3.37 33.13 30.71
N VAL A 129 3.11 32.21 29.78
CA VAL A 129 2.88 30.79 30.07
C VAL A 129 3.76 29.88 29.22
N LYS A 130 4.16 28.74 29.78
CA LYS A 130 5.02 27.76 29.11
C LYS A 130 4.14 26.81 28.28
N TYR A 131 4.47 26.67 27.01
CA TYR A 131 3.82 25.72 26.11
C TYR A 131 4.63 24.42 26.03
N PRO A 132 3.95 23.25 25.98
CA PRO A 132 4.62 22.00 25.74
C PRO A 132 5.15 21.94 24.30
N THR A 133 6.27 21.24 24.13
CA THR A 133 6.91 20.98 22.85
C THR A 133 6.44 19.66 22.26
N LEU A 134 6.80 19.39 21.00
CA LEU A 134 6.58 18.08 20.39
C LEU A 134 7.35 16.96 21.12
N GLU A 135 8.48 17.28 21.74
CA GLU A 135 9.26 16.35 22.56
C GLU A 135 8.52 15.97 23.85
N ASP A 136 7.84 16.94 24.48
CA ASP A 136 7.00 16.68 25.67
C ASP A 136 5.82 15.75 25.32
N LEU A 137 5.21 15.94 24.14
CA LEU A 137 4.13 15.07 23.66
C LEU A 137 4.65 13.65 23.37
N ALA A 138 5.81 13.52 22.71
CA ALA A 138 6.45 12.23 22.46
C ALA A 138 6.84 11.51 23.77
N GLY A 139 7.38 12.25 24.74
CA GLY A 139 7.70 11.73 26.06
C GLY A 139 6.46 11.22 26.82
N ALA A 140 5.34 11.96 26.74
CA ALA A 140 4.07 11.54 27.33
C ALA A 140 3.51 10.27 26.65
N ALA A 141 3.58 10.20 25.33
CA ALA A 141 3.19 9.02 24.56
C ALA A 141 4.00 7.78 24.95
N GLN A 142 5.33 7.91 25.03
CA GLN A 142 6.23 6.84 25.47
C GLN A 142 6.00 6.42 26.93
N ALA A 143 5.67 7.36 27.82
CA ALA A 143 5.35 7.04 29.20
C ALA A 143 4.05 6.20 29.31
N LEU A 144 3.03 6.55 28.52
CA LEU A 144 1.78 5.80 28.46
C LEU A 144 2.00 4.38 27.90
N THR A 145 2.79 4.22 26.84
CA THR A 145 3.10 2.89 26.30
C THR A 145 3.97 2.05 27.23
N ARG A 146 4.91 2.65 27.97
CA ARG A 146 5.65 1.94 29.03
C ARG A 146 4.72 1.38 30.10
N LEU A 147 3.69 2.13 30.51
CA LEU A 147 2.67 1.62 31.45
C LEU A 147 1.85 0.50 30.82
N GLN A 148 1.43 0.67 29.57
CA GLN A 148 0.71 -0.35 28.80
C GLN A 148 1.49 -1.67 28.75
N GLU A 149 2.78 -1.62 28.43
CA GLU A 149 3.63 -2.79 28.32
C GLU A 149 3.96 -3.42 29.69
N THR A 150 4.27 -2.60 30.70
CA THR A 150 4.63 -3.07 32.05
C THR A 150 3.47 -3.80 32.72
N TYR A 151 2.24 -3.32 32.50
CA TYR A 151 1.03 -3.84 33.15
C TYR A 151 0.12 -4.65 32.22
N HIS A 152 0.55 -4.89 30.97
CA HIS A 152 -0.22 -5.59 29.93
C HIS A 152 -1.65 -5.05 29.79
N LEU A 153 -1.77 -3.72 29.74
CA LEU A 153 -3.05 -3.04 29.66
C LEU A 153 -3.58 -3.07 28.23
N ASP A 154 -4.87 -3.32 28.10
CA ASP A 154 -5.56 -3.32 26.82
C ASP A 154 -5.75 -1.87 26.31
N VAL A 155 -5.48 -1.65 25.02
CA VAL A 155 -5.52 -0.32 24.40
C VAL A 155 -6.95 0.23 24.36
N LYS A 156 -7.94 -0.63 24.18
CA LYS A 156 -9.35 -0.22 24.19
C LYS A 156 -9.80 0.13 25.61
N ASP A 157 -9.43 -0.65 26.62
CA ASP A 157 -9.73 -0.26 28.01
C ASP A 157 -9.05 1.06 28.39
N LEU A 158 -7.79 1.26 27.99
CA LEU A 158 -7.08 2.52 28.18
C LEU A 158 -7.76 3.69 27.46
N SER A 159 -8.16 3.52 26.20
CA SER A 159 -8.85 4.56 25.43
C SER A 159 -10.22 4.90 26.03
N GLU A 160 -10.85 3.97 26.76
CA GLU A 160 -12.10 4.18 27.48
C GLU A 160 -11.87 4.71 28.92
N GLY A 161 -10.62 5.01 29.29
CA GLY A 161 -10.26 5.52 30.62
C GLY A 161 -10.37 4.48 31.73
N LYS A 162 -10.31 3.18 31.38
CA LYS A 162 -10.43 2.05 32.29
C LYS A 162 -9.07 1.44 32.59
N LEU A 163 -8.81 1.19 33.87
CA LEU A 163 -7.67 0.41 34.34
C LEU A 163 -8.20 -0.71 35.24
N ASN A 164 -7.95 -1.96 34.88
CA ASN A 164 -8.43 -3.15 35.62
C ASN A 164 -9.95 -3.15 35.88
N GLY A 165 -10.74 -2.70 34.90
CA GLY A 165 -12.21 -2.65 34.98
C GLY A 165 -12.79 -1.49 35.81
N VAL A 166 -11.94 -0.58 36.30
CA VAL A 166 -12.37 0.63 37.02
C VAL A 166 -12.14 1.86 36.13
N VAL A 167 -13.15 2.73 36.01
CA VAL A 167 -13.07 3.98 35.23
C VAL A 167 -12.35 5.04 36.08
N TYR A 168 -11.22 5.53 35.59
CA TYR A 168 -10.39 6.54 36.26
C TYR A 168 -10.35 7.88 35.52
N SER A 169 -10.64 7.90 34.22
CA SER A 169 -10.54 9.10 33.39
C SER A 169 -11.65 9.21 32.36
N THR A 170 -11.73 10.39 31.73
CA THR A 170 -12.53 10.59 30.53
C THR A 170 -12.01 9.70 29.39
N PRO A 171 -12.87 9.09 28.57
CA PRO A 171 -12.45 8.37 27.37
C PRO A 171 -11.72 9.30 26.40
N MET A 172 -10.70 8.75 25.75
CA MET A 172 -10.02 9.34 24.61
C MET A 172 -10.95 9.31 23.38
N SER A 173 -10.88 10.37 22.58
CA SER A 173 -11.52 10.47 21.27
C SER A 173 -10.72 9.73 20.19
N ALA A 174 -11.30 9.57 19.00
CA ALA A 174 -10.53 9.12 17.83
C ALA A 174 -9.34 10.03 17.53
N GLY A 175 -9.48 11.34 17.74
CA GLY A 175 -8.41 12.33 17.56
C GLY A 175 -7.25 12.12 18.52
N ASP A 176 -7.54 11.88 19.80
CA ASP A 176 -6.50 11.62 20.81
C ASP A 176 -5.74 10.33 20.48
N CYS A 177 -6.45 9.28 20.06
CA CYS A 177 -5.84 8.01 19.67
C CYS A 177 -4.97 8.15 18.40
N TYR A 178 -5.43 8.95 17.42
CA TYR A 178 -4.69 9.23 16.19
C TYR A 178 -3.40 10.01 16.47
N GLU A 179 -3.46 11.06 17.29
CA GLU A 179 -2.30 11.87 17.68
C GLU A 179 -1.28 11.06 18.49
N LEU A 180 -1.75 10.21 19.41
CA LEU A 180 -0.91 9.29 20.16
C LEU A 180 -0.23 8.28 19.23
N GLY A 181 -0.99 7.67 18.32
CA GLY A 181 -0.43 6.76 17.31
C GLY A 181 0.63 7.44 16.44
N ARG A 182 0.40 8.70 16.05
CA ARG A 182 1.32 9.47 15.21
C ARG A 182 2.60 9.87 15.96
N ALA A 183 2.49 10.26 17.21
CA ALA A 183 3.64 10.56 18.06
C ALA A 183 4.53 9.33 18.23
N LEU A 184 3.95 8.16 18.53
CA LEU A 184 4.67 6.90 18.63
C LEU A 184 5.32 6.48 17.30
N TYR A 185 4.64 6.71 16.18
CA TYR A 185 5.18 6.44 14.87
C TYR A 185 6.43 7.28 14.58
N ASN A 186 6.42 8.57 14.92
CA ASN A 186 7.57 9.47 14.75
C ASN A 186 8.75 9.07 15.64
N GLU A 187 8.48 8.53 16.83
CA GLU A 187 9.47 7.93 17.73
C GLU A 187 9.92 6.52 17.30
N LYS A 188 9.46 6.03 16.14
CA LYS A 188 9.77 4.70 15.59
C LYS A 188 9.25 3.53 16.41
N ASP A 189 8.32 3.77 17.35
CA ASP A 189 7.58 2.74 18.07
C ASP A 189 6.36 2.30 17.26
N TYR A 190 6.63 1.64 16.13
CA TYR A 190 5.60 1.24 15.16
C TYR A 190 4.60 0.23 15.73
N LYS A 191 5.03 -0.59 16.71
CA LYS A 191 4.18 -1.61 17.33
C LYS A 191 3.04 -0.95 18.10
N ASN A 192 3.37 -0.03 19.00
CA ASN A 192 2.35 0.65 19.80
C ASN A 192 1.59 1.68 18.95
N ALA A 193 2.26 2.37 18.02
CA ALA A 193 1.61 3.26 17.06
C ALA A 193 0.47 2.57 16.31
N ARG A 194 0.70 1.35 15.81
CA ARG A 194 -0.30 0.57 15.10
C ARG A 194 -1.53 0.28 15.97
N SER A 195 -1.32 -0.16 17.21
CA SER A 195 -2.44 -0.48 18.12
C SER A 195 -3.32 0.75 18.38
N TRP A 196 -2.70 1.91 18.57
CA TRP A 196 -3.42 3.18 18.75
C TRP A 196 -4.10 3.67 17.46
N MET A 197 -3.52 3.42 16.28
CA MET A 197 -4.16 3.70 14.99
C MET A 197 -5.38 2.81 14.72
N PHE A 198 -5.36 1.53 15.13
CA PHE A 198 -6.54 0.67 15.07
C PHE A 198 -7.65 1.17 15.99
N GLU A 199 -7.31 1.60 17.20
CA GLU A 199 -8.29 2.15 18.14
C GLU A 199 -8.84 3.50 17.66
N ALA A 200 -8.00 4.34 17.05
CA ALA A 200 -8.42 5.55 16.37
C ALA A 200 -9.42 5.25 15.24
N LEU A 201 -9.14 4.23 14.42
CA LEU A 201 -10.03 3.81 13.33
C LEU A 201 -11.39 3.32 13.86
N ARG A 202 -11.38 2.56 14.95
CA ARG A 202 -12.60 2.06 15.60
C ARG A 202 -13.47 3.23 16.06
N LYS A 203 -12.89 4.15 16.85
CA LYS A 203 -13.59 5.32 17.38
C LYS A 203 -14.04 6.28 16.29
N TYR A 204 -13.22 6.49 15.26
CA TYR A 204 -13.57 7.34 14.11
C TYR A 204 -14.86 6.88 13.41
N LYS A 205 -15.15 5.56 13.42
CA LYS A 205 -16.38 5.01 12.84
C LYS A 205 -17.59 5.10 13.76
N GLU A 206 -17.38 5.26 15.06
CA GLU A 206 -18.43 5.33 16.08
C GLU A 206 -18.83 6.76 16.43
N GLU A 207 -17.91 7.72 16.27
CA GLU A 207 -18.08 9.11 16.65
C GLU A 207 -18.65 9.95 15.48
N ASP A 208 -19.78 10.64 15.71
CA ASP A 208 -20.37 11.59 14.74
C ASP A 208 -19.72 12.98 14.88
N VAL A 209 -18.40 13.01 14.67
CA VAL A 209 -17.56 14.21 14.82
C VAL A 209 -16.72 14.41 13.56
N SER A 210 -16.62 15.64 13.07
CA SER A 210 -15.72 15.99 11.97
C SER A 210 -14.29 16.17 12.48
N TYR A 211 -13.39 15.28 12.09
CA TYR A 211 -11.96 15.37 12.38
C TYR A 211 -11.18 16.12 11.30
N SER A 212 -9.97 16.58 11.63
CA SER A 212 -9.01 17.16 10.68
C SER A 212 -8.31 16.10 9.81
N PHE A 213 -8.42 14.83 10.19
CA PHE A 213 -7.94 13.65 9.48
C PHE A 213 -9.12 12.78 9.04
N THR A 214 -8.87 11.92 8.05
CA THR A 214 -9.83 11.02 7.43
C THR A 214 -9.54 9.57 7.78
N GLU A 215 -10.49 8.67 7.50
CA GLU A 215 -10.26 7.23 7.60
C GLU A 215 -9.05 6.77 6.76
N ALA A 216 -8.79 7.41 5.62
CA ALA A 216 -7.64 7.11 4.78
C ALA A 216 -6.32 7.40 5.50
N ASP A 217 -6.26 8.53 6.20
CA ASP A 217 -5.05 8.96 6.93
C ASP A 217 -4.73 7.98 8.08
N ILE A 218 -5.74 7.42 8.75
CA ILE A 218 -5.55 6.38 9.77
C ILE A 218 -5.06 5.07 9.14
N LEU A 219 -5.67 4.68 8.01
CA LEU A 219 -5.30 3.49 7.27
C LEU A 219 -3.92 3.60 6.62
N GLU A 220 -3.42 4.80 6.33
CA GLU A 220 -2.06 5.01 5.82
C GLU A 220 -1.00 4.53 6.81
N TYR A 221 -1.18 4.77 8.10
CA TYR A 221 -0.28 4.24 9.15
C TYR A 221 -0.37 2.71 9.29
N ILE A 222 -1.36 2.08 8.65
CA ILE A 222 -1.61 0.63 8.64
C ILE A 222 -1.21 0.01 7.27
N GLY A 223 -1.23 0.80 6.20
CA GLY A 223 -1.20 0.44 4.77
C GLY A 223 0.15 -0.04 4.24
N SER A 224 0.67 -1.11 4.82
CA SER A 224 2.04 -1.59 4.58
C SER A 224 2.38 -1.86 3.11
N TYR A 225 1.44 -2.35 2.30
CA TYR A 225 1.69 -2.62 0.87
C TYR A 225 1.50 -1.40 -0.02
N CYS A 226 0.31 -0.80 -0.01
CA CYS A 226 -0.11 0.17 -1.01
C CYS A 226 0.08 1.64 -0.58
N GLY A 227 0.19 1.92 0.72
CA GLY A 227 0.32 3.28 1.26
C GLY A 227 1.72 3.88 1.12
N ASP A 228 1.80 5.20 1.23
CA ASP A 228 3.06 5.98 1.09
C ASP A 228 4.06 5.70 2.21
N SER A 229 3.56 5.43 3.41
CA SER A 229 4.33 4.93 4.55
C SER A 229 4.86 3.49 4.35
N GLY A 230 4.29 2.76 3.39
CA GLY A 230 4.59 1.36 3.06
C GLY A 230 5.59 1.18 1.92
N ILE A 231 5.43 0.09 1.17
CA ILE A 231 6.26 -0.25 0.01
C ILE A 231 5.65 0.11 -1.35
N GLN A 232 4.53 0.87 -1.35
CA GLN A 232 3.93 1.49 -2.52
C GLN A 232 3.71 0.53 -3.73
N TYR A 233 3.11 -0.64 -3.46
CA TYR A 233 2.61 -1.51 -4.51
C TYR A 233 1.72 -0.74 -5.49
N ASN A 234 1.96 -0.91 -6.78
CA ASN A 234 1.21 -0.24 -7.85
C ASN A 234 0.55 -1.22 -8.83
N MET A 235 0.62 -2.52 -8.56
CA MET A 235 -0.01 -3.55 -9.37
C MET A 235 -0.47 -4.72 -8.49
N LEU A 236 -1.66 -5.24 -8.77
CA LEU A 236 -2.25 -6.39 -8.08
C LEU A 236 -2.68 -7.44 -9.10
N ARG A 237 -2.47 -8.73 -8.78
CA ARG A 237 -2.99 -9.85 -9.57
C ARG A 237 -4.29 -10.37 -8.96
N VAL A 238 -5.38 -10.35 -9.74
CA VAL A 238 -6.71 -10.72 -9.28
C VAL A 238 -7.22 -11.93 -10.07
N PRO A 239 -7.42 -13.09 -9.42
CA PRO A 239 -8.00 -14.26 -10.07
C PRO A 239 -9.41 -14.00 -10.58
N ILE A 240 -9.75 -14.56 -11.74
CA ILE A 240 -11.11 -14.61 -12.28
C ILE A 240 -11.73 -15.94 -11.82
N GLY A 241 -12.62 -15.88 -10.83
CA GLY A 241 -13.10 -17.07 -10.11
C GLY A 241 -12.14 -17.54 -9.02
N GLY A 242 -12.25 -18.82 -8.65
CA GLY A 242 -11.48 -19.44 -7.58
C GLY A 242 -10.12 -20.01 -8.01
N THR A 243 -9.24 -20.17 -7.03
CA THR A 243 -7.88 -20.74 -7.16
C THR A 243 -7.66 -21.81 -6.10
N ASP A 244 -6.49 -22.45 -6.10
CA ASP A 244 -6.04 -23.32 -5.01
C ASP A 244 -5.98 -22.62 -3.64
N PHE A 245 -5.75 -21.30 -3.60
CA PHE A 245 -5.82 -20.45 -2.40
C PHE A 245 -7.22 -19.86 -2.14
N SER A 246 -8.25 -20.54 -2.61
CA SER A 246 -9.65 -20.33 -2.20
C SER A 246 -10.07 -21.37 -1.15
N THR A 247 -11.26 -21.20 -0.55
CA THR A 247 -11.84 -22.16 0.41
C THR A 247 -12.58 -23.32 -0.26
N HIS A 248 -12.88 -23.19 -1.55
CA HIS A 248 -13.43 -24.21 -2.43
C HIS A 248 -13.18 -23.84 -3.91
N GLY A 249 -13.44 -24.77 -4.83
CA GLY A 249 -13.43 -24.47 -6.27
C GLY A 249 -14.74 -23.82 -6.71
N TYR A 250 -14.65 -22.69 -7.41
CA TYR A 250 -15.79 -21.96 -7.96
C TYR A 250 -15.39 -21.20 -9.24
N ALA A 251 -16.36 -20.94 -10.12
CA ALA A 251 -16.27 -19.94 -11.18
C ALA A 251 -17.59 -19.13 -11.24
N TYR A 252 -17.68 -18.16 -12.15
CA TYR A 252 -18.90 -17.37 -12.33
C TYR A 252 -19.87 -18.07 -13.29
N ASN A 253 -21.19 -17.93 -13.10
CA ASN A 253 -22.19 -18.57 -13.96
C ASN A 253 -22.11 -20.12 -13.98
N GLU A 254 -22.00 -20.76 -12.81
CA GLU A 254 -22.07 -22.22 -12.69
C GLU A 254 -23.46 -22.78 -13.09
N LEU A 255 -24.53 -22.02 -12.83
CA LEU A 255 -25.91 -22.40 -13.14
C LEU A 255 -26.64 -21.28 -13.89
N PRO A 256 -27.56 -21.60 -14.82
CA PRO A 256 -27.80 -22.95 -15.34
C PRO A 256 -26.60 -23.45 -16.18
N GLU A 257 -26.37 -24.77 -16.19
CA GLU A 257 -25.27 -25.36 -16.96
C GLU A 257 -25.47 -25.12 -18.47
N ASN A 258 -24.37 -25.01 -19.21
CA ASN A 258 -24.36 -24.80 -20.66
C ASN A 258 -25.03 -23.49 -21.12
N ASP A 259 -25.10 -22.48 -20.23
CA ASP A 259 -25.59 -21.15 -20.58
C ASP A 259 -24.55 -20.37 -21.39
N VAL A 260 -24.57 -20.61 -22.71
CA VAL A 260 -23.66 -19.96 -23.67
C VAL A 260 -23.79 -18.43 -23.72
N THR A 261 -24.89 -17.88 -23.20
CA THR A 261 -25.15 -16.43 -23.15
C THR A 261 -24.70 -15.77 -21.85
N LEU A 262 -24.28 -16.58 -20.86
CA LEU A 262 -23.90 -16.14 -19.52
C LEU A 262 -24.99 -15.27 -18.88
N SER A 263 -26.25 -15.64 -19.05
CA SER A 263 -27.42 -14.89 -18.62
C SER A 263 -27.50 -14.72 -17.09
N ASN A 264 -26.84 -15.61 -16.33
CA ASN A 264 -26.76 -15.58 -14.87
C ASN A 264 -25.34 -15.27 -14.36
N PHE A 265 -24.55 -14.52 -15.13
CA PHE A 265 -23.20 -14.15 -14.71
C PHE A 265 -23.27 -13.18 -13.54
N THR A 266 -22.71 -13.60 -12.40
CA THR A 266 -22.55 -12.78 -11.22
C THR A 266 -21.17 -13.05 -10.62
N LEU A 267 -20.54 -12.01 -10.08
CA LEU A 267 -19.37 -12.20 -9.21
C LEU A 267 -19.76 -13.03 -7.98
N ALA A 268 -18.78 -13.73 -7.42
CA ALA A 268 -19.00 -14.61 -6.28
C ALA A 268 -19.04 -13.83 -4.96
N TYR A 269 -19.46 -14.51 -3.89
CA TYR A 269 -19.41 -13.97 -2.53
C TYR A 269 -17.99 -13.50 -2.18
N GLU A 270 -16.97 -14.27 -2.55
CA GLU A 270 -15.56 -13.97 -2.34
C GLU A 270 -15.11 -12.65 -2.99
N ASP A 271 -15.71 -12.28 -4.13
CA ASP A 271 -15.41 -11.00 -4.77
C ASP A 271 -15.90 -9.84 -3.93
N TYR A 272 -17.17 -9.87 -3.51
CA TYR A 272 -17.80 -8.77 -2.78
C TYR A 272 -17.30 -8.64 -1.34
N GLU A 273 -17.01 -9.76 -0.68
CA GLU A 273 -16.64 -9.75 0.73
C GLU A 273 -15.12 -9.62 0.95
N TYR A 274 -14.30 -10.15 0.02
CA TYR A 274 -12.85 -10.21 0.23
C TYR A 274 -12.07 -9.40 -0.80
N LYS A 275 -12.23 -9.71 -2.09
CA LYS A 275 -11.33 -9.17 -3.14
C LYS A 275 -11.59 -7.68 -3.40
N ILE A 276 -12.83 -7.29 -3.70
CA ILE A 276 -13.20 -5.91 -4.03
C ILE A 276 -12.91 -4.95 -2.87
N PRO A 277 -13.30 -5.24 -1.61
CA PRO A 277 -12.99 -4.35 -0.50
C PRO A 277 -11.49 -4.15 -0.30
N MET A 278 -10.69 -5.22 -0.42
CA MET A 278 -9.23 -5.14 -0.28
C MET A 278 -8.60 -4.32 -1.41
N ILE A 279 -9.02 -4.55 -2.66
CA ILE A 279 -8.53 -3.77 -3.81
C ILE A 279 -8.86 -2.28 -3.63
N LYS A 280 -10.10 -1.95 -3.26
CA LYS A 280 -10.52 -0.56 -3.00
C LYS A 280 -9.74 0.07 -1.85
N ALA A 281 -9.45 -0.68 -0.79
CA ALA A 281 -8.59 -0.20 0.31
C ALA A 281 -7.18 0.11 -0.18
N CYS A 282 -6.58 -0.75 -1.00
CA CYS A 282 -5.28 -0.49 -1.63
C CYS A 282 -5.31 0.73 -2.55
N MET A 283 -6.33 0.88 -3.40
CA MET A 283 -6.50 2.04 -4.26
C MET A 283 -6.68 3.35 -3.47
N LYS A 284 -7.37 3.29 -2.33
CA LYS A 284 -7.57 4.45 -1.44
C LYS A 284 -6.29 4.84 -0.71
N ALA A 285 -5.46 3.87 -0.32
CA ALA A 285 -4.20 4.12 0.37
C ALA A 285 -3.06 4.58 -0.55
N ALA A 286 -3.10 4.21 -1.84
CA ALA A 286 -2.03 4.51 -2.78
C ALA A 286 -2.07 5.94 -3.30
N SER A 287 -0.91 6.59 -3.36
CA SER A 287 -0.73 7.89 -4.03
C SER A 287 -0.63 7.78 -5.56
N ALA A 288 -0.35 6.58 -6.08
CA ALA A 288 -0.27 6.29 -7.50
C ALA A 288 -1.35 5.28 -7.94
N PRO A 289 -1.77 5.30 -9.23
CA PRO A 289 -2.76 4.35 -9.74
C PRO A 289 -2.33 2.89 -9.54
N ILE A 290 -3.23 2.10 -8.94
CA ILE A 290 -3.08 0.64 -8.86
C ILE A 290 -3.56 0.01 -10.17
N HIS A 291 -2.72 -0.79 -10.80
CA HIS A 291 -3.05 -1.54 -12.00
C HIS A 291 -3.45 -2.97 -11.68
N ILE A 292 -4.56 -3.45 -12.24
CA ILE A 292 -5.03 -4.81 -12.01
C ILE A 292 -4.67 -5.70 -13.20
N VAL A 293 -3.96 -6.79 -12.95
CA VAL A 293 -3.80 -7.89 -13.91
C VAL A 293 -4.64 -9.07 -13.47
N SER A 294 -5.33 -9.73 -14.39
CA SER A 294 -6.25 -10.82 -14.04
C SER A 294 -5.98 -12.08 -14.84
N ALA A 295 -6.25 -13.24 -14.24
CA ALA A 295 -6.04 -14.55 -14.85
C ALA A 295 -7.15 -15.52 -14.43
N THR A 296 -7.61 -16.36 -15.35
CA THR A 296 -8.55 -17.43 -15.04
C THR A 296 -7.80 -18.74 -14.78
N TRP A 297 -8.05 -19.39 -13.64
CA TRP A 297 -7.54 -20.75 -13.40
C TRP A 297 -8.43 -21.81 -14.04
N SER A 298 -9.75 -21.67 -13.87
CA SER A 298 -10.73 -22.56 -14.47
C SER A 298 -12.00 -21.78 -14.81
N PRO A 299 -12.60 -22.00 -15.99
CA PRO A 299 -14.00 -21.61 -16.23
C PRO A 299 -14.96 -22.52 -15.45
N PRO A 300 -16.28 -22.27 -15.54
CA PRO A 300 -17.29 -23.20 -15.07
C PRO A 300 -17.07 -24.61 -15.58
N ILE A 301 -17.36 -25.60 -14.73
CA ILE A 301 -17.02 -26.99 -15.02
C ILE A 301 -17.73 -27.52 -16.28
N TRP A 302 -18.93 -27.03 -16.58
CA TRP A 302 -19.69 -27.39 -17.78
C TRP A 302 -19.01 -26.92 -19.08
N MET A 303 -18.06 -25.99 -19.03
CA MET A 303 -17.26 -25.58 -20.19
C MET A 303 -16.11 -26.55 -20.51
N LYS A 304 -15.82 -27.52 -19.62
CA LYS A 304 -14.59 -28.31 -19.64
C LYS A 304 -14.86 -29.75 -20.06
N THR A 305 -13.86 -30.41 -20.65
CA THR A 305 -14.00 -31.79 -21.13
C THR A 305 -14.11 -32.84 -20.02
N ASN A 306 -13.80 -32.50 -18.77
CA ASN A 306 -13.80 -33.41 -17.64
C ASN A 306 -14.82 -33.08 -16.54
N ASP A 307 -15.61 -32.01 -16.72
CA ASP A 307 -16.63 -31.55 -15.77
C ASP A 307 -16.11 -31.38 -14.33
N ALA A 308 -14.85 -30.94 -14.17
CA ALA A 308 -14.22 -30.72 -12.87
C ALA A 308 -13.26 -29.53 -12.88
N TYR A 309 -13.07 -28.86 -11.75
CA TYR A 309 -12.14 -27.72 -11.66
C TYR A 309 -10.67 -28.12 -11.82
N SER A 310 -10.30 -29.33 -11.43
CA SER A 310 -8.92 -29.82 -11.44
C SER A 310 -8.73 -31.05 -12.31
N GLY A 311 -7.48 -31.45 -12.54
CA GLY A 311 -7.11 -32.60 -13.37
C GLY A 311 -7.05 -32.29 -14.87
N HIS A 312 -6.68 -33.30 -15.66
CA HIS A 312 -6.50 -33.14 -17.11
C HIS A 312 -7.82 -32.73 -17.78
N SER A 313 -7.82 -31.55 -18.40
CA SER A 313 -9.01 -30.96 -19.00
C SER A 313 -8.64 -30.00 -20.12
N LYS A 314 -9.58 -29.76 -21.02
CA LYS A 314 -9.52 -28.71 -22.03
C LYS A 314 -10.83 -27.92 -22.05
N LEU A 315 -10.79 -26.71 -22.60
CA LEU A 315 -12.00 -25.99 -22.98
C LEU A 315 -12.70 -26.73 -24.13
N ARG A 316 -14.00 -27.01 -24.00
CA ARG A 316 -14.77 -27.58 -25.12
C ARG A 316 -14.91 -26.53 -26.22
N LYS A 317 -14.76 -26.97 -27.48
CA LYS A 317 -14.66 -26.04 -28.63
C LYS A 317 -15.92 -25.18 -28.80
N GLU A 318 -17.08 -25.75 -28.53
CA GLU A 318 -18.38 -25.08 -28.58
C GLU A 318 -18.51 -23.91 -27.60
N TYR A 319 -17.68 -23.85 -26.55
CA TYR A 319 -17.71 -22.79 -25.53
C TYR A 319 -16.58 -21.77 -25.67
N ARG A 320 -15.79 -21.80 -26.75
CA ARG A 320 -14.70 -20.83 -26.95
C ARG A 320 -15.20 -19.38 -26.98
N GLN A 321 -16.26 -19.08 -27.73
CA GLN A 321 -16.81 -17.72 -27.73
C GLN A 321 -17.37 -17.35 -26.35
N THR A 322 -18.13 -18.25 -25.72
CA THR A 322 -18.64 -18.06 -24.36
C THR A 322 -17.52 -17.78 -23.35
N TYR A 323 -16.36 -18.40 -23.50
CA TYR A 323 -15.21 -18.16 -22.63
C TYR A 323 -14.55 -16.78 -22.87
N ALA A 324 -14.57 -16.27 -24.09
CA ALA A 324 -14.19 -14.88 -24.35
C ALA A 324 -15.19 -13.89 -23.73
N ASP A 325 -16.49 -14.18 -23.85
CA ASP A 325 -17.56 -13.40 -23.25
C ASP A 325 -17.50 -13.46 -21.70
N TYR A 326 -17.03 -14.57 -21.13
CA TYR A 326 -16.81 -14.74 -19.69
C TYR A 326 -15.76 -13.76 -19.16
N HIS A 327 -14.63 -13.61 -19.88
CA HIS A 327 -13.64 -12.58 -19.56
C HIS A 327 -14.22 -11.18 -19.75
N TYR A 328 -14.97 -10.93 -20.82
CA TYR A 328 -15.60 -9.64 -21.07
C TYR A 328 -16.54 -9.23 -19.94
N LYS A 329 -17.41 -10.14 -19.48
CA LYS A 329 -18.32 -9.88 -18.34
C LYS A 329 -17.57 -9.63 -17.04
N PHE A 330 -16.49 -10.36 -16.77
CA PHE A 330 -15.64 -10.05 -15.61
C PHE A 330 -15.13 -8.60 -15.66
N LEU A 331 -14.63 -8.15 -16.83
CA LEU A 331 -14.18 -6.77 -17.02
C LEU A 331 -15.32 -5.76 -16.80
N GLU A 332 -16.53 -6.04 -17.29
CA GLU A 332 -17.71 -5.20 -17.05
C GLU A 332 -18.05 -5.07 -15.57
N HIS A 333 -18.12 -6.19 -14.85
CA HIS A 333 -18.49 -6.21 -13.45
C HIS A 333 -17.44 -5.54 -12.55
N TYR A 334 -16.15 -5.79 -12.78
CA TYR A 334 -15.08 -5.11 -12.03
C TYR A 334 -15.00 -3.62 -12.36
N ALA A 335 -15.19 -3.23 -13.62
CA ALA A 335 -15.26 -1.81 -13.99
C ALA A 335 -16.47 -1.10 -13.36
N ALA A 336 -17.63 -1.77 -13.27
CA ALA A 336 -18.81 -1.24 -12.59
C ALA A 336 -18.59 -1.00 -11.09
N GLU A 337 -17.71 -1.79 -10.47
CA GLU A 337 -17.23 -1.60 -9.10
C GLU A 337 -16.14 -0.52 -8.97
N GLY A 338 -15.78 0.17 -10.06
CA GLY A 338 -14.73 1.18 -10.07
C GLY A 338 -13.31 0.60 -10.10
N ILE A 339 -13.14 -0.67 -10.48
CA ILE A 339 -11.84 -1.37 -10.55
C ILE A 339 -11.52 -1.67 -12.02
N PRO A 340 -10.89 -0.73 -12.76
CA PRO A 340 -10.52 -0.99 -14.14
C PRO A 340 -9.36 -2.00 -14.22
N VAL A 341 -9.56 -3.05 -14.99
CA VAL A 341 -8.53 -4.07 -15.24
C VAL A 341 -7.55 -3.57 -16.31
N TRP A 342 -6.26 -3.57 -15.99
CA TRP A 342 -5.20 -3.15 -16.90
C TRP A 342 -4.87 -4.23 -17.93
N GLY A 343 -4.82 -5.50 -17.53
CA GLY A 343 -4.50 -6.61 -18.41
C GLY A 343 -5.12 -7.92 -17.97
N VAL A 344 -5.34 -8.83 -18.93
CA VAL A 344 -5.88 -10.17 -18.70
C VAL A 344 -4.97 -11.19 -19.34
N SER A 345 -4.55 -12.19 -18.58
CA SER A 345 -3.92 -13.39 -19.12
C SER A 345 -4.98 -14.37 -19.62
N ILE A 346 -4.66 -15.10 -20.68
CA ILE A 346 -5.61 -16.02 -21.32
C ILE A 346 -6.05 -17.14 -20.35
N SER A 347 -5.12 -17.66 -19.58
CA SER A 347 -5.32 -18.73 -18.60
C SER A 347 -4.09 -18.80 -17.71
N ASN A 348 -4.27 -19.10 -16.43
CA ASN A 348 -3.16 -19.44 -15.53
C ASN A 348 -2.59 -20.82 -15.87
N GLU A 349 -1.26 -20.93 -15.98
CA GLU A 349 -0.49 -22.17 -16.19
C GLU A 349 -1.10 -23.13 -17.24
N PRO A 350 -1.36 -22.65 -18.46
CA PRO A 350 -2.11 -23.39 -19.47
C PRO A 350 -1.47 -24.71 -19.90
N LEU A 351 -0.15 -24.86 -19.76
CA LEU A 351 0.55 -26.09 -20.14
C LEU A 351 0.49 -27.16 -19.04
N HIS A 352 0.31 -26.74 -17.78
CA HIS A 352 0.33 -27.63 -16.62
C HIS A 352 -0.80 -28.68 -16.69
N ALA A 353 -2.02 -28.26 -17.02
CA ALA A 353 -3.19 -29.14 -17.12
C ALA A 353 -3.28 -29.95 -18.44
N SER A 354 -2.47 -29.59 -19.44
CA SER A 354 -2.38 -30.32 -20.71
C SER A 354 -1.62 -31.65 -20.60
N VAL A 355 -0.89 -31.87 -19.50
CA VAL A 355 -0.10 -33.08 -19.27
C VAL A 355 -0.84 -34.04 -18.34
N ASN A 356 -1.30 -35.16 -18.90
CA ASN A 356 -2.15 -36.16 -18.21
C ASN A 356 -1.49 -36.86 -16.99
N TYR A 357 -0.19 -36.68 -16.77
CA TYR A 357 0.57 -37.36 -15.71
C TYR A 357 0.82 -36.51 -14.45
N ILE A 358 0.38 -35.24 -14.45
CA ILE A 358 0.51 -34.37 -13.27
C ILE A 358 -0.84 -34.36 -12.55
N PRO A 359 -1.00 -35.07 -11.41
CA PRO A 359 -2.22 -35.00 -10.62
C PRO A 359 -2.30 -33.64 -9.90
N ALA A 360 -2.63 -32.60 -10.65
CA ALA A 360 -2.88 -31.26 -10.12
C ALA A 360 -4.29 -31.21 -9.53
N LYS A 361 -4.39 -31.03 -8.21
CA LYS A 361 -5.65 -30.75 -7.51
C LYS A 361 -6.09 -29.28 -7.63
N ILE A 362 -5.21 -28.45 -8.17
CA ILE A 362 -5.40 -27.01 -8.42
C ILE A 362 -6.49 -26.82 -9.47
N ASN A 363 -7.33 -25.79 -9.31
CA ASN A 363 -8.16 -25.27 -10.40
C ASN A 363 -7.29 -25.04 -11.65
N ASN A 364 -7.66 -25.58 -12.79
CA ASN A 364 -6.83 -25.46 -13.98
C ASN A 364 -7.64 -25.60 -15.27
N MET A 365 -7.03 -25.28 -16.40
CA MET A 365 -7.59 -25.58 -17.72
C MET A 365 -6.42 -25.75 -18.70
N GLY A 366 -6.34 -26.92 -19.32
CA GLY A 366 -5.27 -27.25 -20.25
C GLY A 366 -5.50 -26.65 -21.63
N TRP A 367 -4.42 -26.15 -22.22
CA TRP A 367 -4.35 -25.71 -23.60
C TRP A 367 -3.15 -26.33 -24.32
N THR A 368 -3.32 -26.72 -25.57
CA THR A 368 -2.18 -26.70 -26.49
C THR A 368 -1.94 -25.29 -26.97
N LEU A 369 -0.70 -24.97 -27.35
CA LEU A 369 -0.35 -23.65 -27.87
C LEU A 369 -1.13 -23.32 -29.16
N ASP A 370 -1.39 -24.31 -30.01
CA ASP A 370 -2.19 -24.15 -31.23
C ASP A 370 -3.65 -23.78 -30.90
N GLU A 371 -4.26 -24.50 -29.96
CA GLU A 371 -5.64 -24.25 -29.51
C GLU A 371 -5.77 -22.86 -28.88
N MET A 372 -4.74 -22.42 -28.15
CA MET A 372 -4.71 -21.10 -27.53
C MET A 372 -4.56 -19.99 -28.57
N SER A 373 -3.66 -20.16 -29.56
CA SER A 373 -3.51 -19.19 -30.66
C SER A 373 -4.81 -19.06 -31.47
N GLU A 374 -5.46 -20.18 -31.78
CA GLU A 374 -6.78 -20.23 -32.43
C GLU A 374 -7.84 -19.48 -31.61
N TYR A 375 -7.91 -19.72 -30.29
CA TYR A 375 -8.85 -19.02 -29.40
C TYR A 375 -8.62 -17.50 -29.35
N VAL A 376 -7.37 -17.05 -29.33
CA VAL A 376 -7.07 -15.61 -29.38
C VAL A 376 -7.53 -15.01 -30.70
N MET A 377 -7.26 -15.68 -31.82
CA MET A 377 -7.63 -15.21 -33.15
C MET A 377 -9.12 -15.17 -33.40
N GLU A 378 -9.82 -16.23 -33.04
CA GLU A 378 -11.22 -16.43 -33.42
C GLU A 378 -12.21 -15.87 -32.39
N ASN A 379 -11.78 -15.73 -31.11
CA ASN A 379 -12.70 -15.39 -30.02
C ASN A 379 -12.21 -14.22 -29.17
N LEU A 380 -11.14 -14.38 -28.37
CA LEU A 380 -10.77 -13.37 -27.37
C LEU A 380 -10.33 -12.04 -28.00
N GLY A 381 -9.48 -12.10 -29.03
CA GLY A 381 -8.99 -10.94 -29.76
C GLY A 381 -10.13 -10.12 -30.37
N PRO A 382 -10.99 -10.71 -31.22
CA PRO A 382 -12.17 -10.04 -31.75
C PRO A 382 -13.13 -9.51 -30.68
N THR A 383 -13.31 -10.25 -29.58
CA THR A 383 -14.21 -9.84 -28.47
C THR A 383 -13.68 -8.59 -27.78
N LEU A 384 -12.38 -8.50 -27.50
CA LEU A 384 -11.79 -7.35 -26.80
C LEU A 384 -11.41 -6.20 -27.73
N ARG A 385 -10.99 -6.45 -28.97
CA ARG A 385 -10.56 -5.40 -29.93
C ARG A 385 -11.67 -4.98 -30.91
N GLY A 386 -12.76 -5.74 -31.03
CA GLY A 386 -13.85 -5.46 -31.95
C GLY A 386 -14.47 -4.08 -31.75
N ASN A 387 -15.06 -3.52 -32.81
CA ASN A 387 -15.50 -2.12 -32.83
C ASN A 387 -16.44 -1.71 -31.69
N ASN A 388 -17.26 -2.65 -31.22
CA ASN A 388 -18.26 -2.44 -30.15
C ASN A 388 -17.72 -2.72 -28.74
N SER A 389 -16.45 -3.11 -28.59
CA SER A 389 -15.83 -3.38 -27.28
C SER A 389 -15.45 -2.08 -26.56
N ASN A 390 -15.82 -1.99 -25.28
CA ASN A 390 -15.36 -0.93 -24.38
C ASN A 390 -13.96 -1.20 -23.80
N PHE A 391 -13.44 -2.42 -23.98
CA PHE A 391 -12.21 -2.91 -23.34
C PHE A 391 -11.04 -3.07 -24.32
N LYS A 392 -11.05 -2.33 -25.45
CA LYS A 392 -9.95 -2.33 -26.43
C LYS A 392 -8.59 -1.97 -25.84
N HIS A 393 -8.59 -1.23 -24.75
CA HIS A 393 -7.40 -0.77 -24.04
C HIS A 393 -6.82 -1.84 -23.08
N VAL A 394 -7.60 -2.85 -22.69
CA VAL A 394 -7.18 -3.92 -21.77
C VAL A 394 -6.14 -4.80 -22.46
N LYS A 395 -5.00 -5.00 -21.81
CA LYS A 395 -3.88 -5.77 -22.36
C LYS A 395 -4.20 -7.26 -22.43
N ILE A 396 -3.93 -7.89 -23.58
CA ILE A 396 -4.05 -9.35 -23.71
C ILE A 396 -2.66 -9.95 -23.53
N ILE A 397 -2.52 -10.81 -22.52
CA ILE A 397 -1.25 -11.39 -22.08
C ILE A 397 -1.28 -12.90 -22.33
N ALA A 398 -0.30 -13.42 -23.05
CA ALA A 398 -0.11 -14.86 -23.27
C ALA A 398 0.96 -15.42 -22.31
N GLY A 399 1.22 -16.73 -22.35
CA GLY A 399 2.24 -17.35 -21.50
C GLY A 399 1.69 -17.76 -20.15
N ASP A 400 1.80 -16.86 -19.16
CA ASP A 400 1.36 -17.01 -17.76
C ASP A 400 1.68 -18.41 -17.19
N ASP A 401 2.92 -18.83 -17.44
CA ASP A 401 3.45 -20.17 -17.13
C ASP A 401 4.98 -20.07 -16.92
N LEU A 402 5.66 -21.19 -16.71
CA LEU A 402 7.09 -21.26 -16.40
C LEU A 402 7.98 -20.50 -17.41
N ARG A 403 8.99 -19.76 -16.92
CA ARG A 403 9.91 -18.94 -17.72
C ARG A 403 10.36 -19.51 -19.08
N PHE A 404 10.74 -20.80 -19.15
CA PHE A 404 11.27 -21.39 -20.40
C PHE A 404 10.24 -21.51 -21.53
N THR A 405 8.96 -21.45 -21.19
CA THR A 405 7.86 -21.64 -22.13
C THR A 405 7.68 -20.43 -23.05
N ILE A 406 8.18 -19.24 -22.66
CA ILE A 406 8.00 -17.98 -23.41
C ILE A 406 8.40 -18.09 -24.89
N THR A 407 9.52 -18.75 -25.16
CA THR A 407 10.01 -18.95 -26.53
C THR A 407 9.11 -19.91 -27.32
N LEU A 408 8.56 -20.93 -26.65
CA LEU A 408 7.61 -21.85 -27.26
C LEU A 408 6.31 -21.13 -27.60
N PHE A 409 5.77 -20.33 -26.68
CA PHE A 409 4.56 -19.53 -26.88
C PHE A 409 4.69 -18.66 -28.13
N TRP A 410 5.72 -17.81 -28.20
CA TRP A 410 5.91 -16.92 -29.33
C TRP A 410 6.07 -17.66 -30.66
N ASN A 411 6.96 -18.67 -30.69
CA ASN A 411 7.23 -19.39 -31.93
C ASN A 411 6.01 -20.16 -32.44
N THR A 412 5.25 -20.81 -31.55
CA THR A 412 4.06 -21.55 -31.94
C THR A 412 2.94 -20.61 -32.39
N PHE A 413 2.69 -19.52 -31.66
CA PHE A 413 1.62 -18.58 -32.03
C PHE A 413 1.85 -18.01 -33.43
N VAL A 414 3.08 -17.57 -33.72
CA VAL A 414 3.47 -17.09 -35.04
C VAL A 414 3.39 -18.17 -36.12
N ALA A 415 3.75 -19.42 -35.80
CA ALA A 415 3.71 -20.50 -36.76
C ALA A 415 2.28 -20.91 -37.15
N VAL A 416 1.32 -20.80 -36.23
CA VAL A 416 -0.08 -21.19 -36.45
C VAL A 416 -0.87 -20.04 -37.06
N TYR A 417 -0.82 -18.85 -36.44
CA TYR A 417 -1.50 -17.63 -36.87
C TYR A 417 -0.63 -16.40 -36.58
N PRO A 418 0.18 -15.92 -37.54
CA PRO A 418 1.01 -14.72 -37.36
C PRO A 418 0.23 -13.49 -36.88
N GLU A 419 -1.02 -13.36 -37.33
CA GLU A 419 -1.94 -12.27 -36.99
C GLU A 419 -2.32 -12.26 -35.49
N THR A 420 -2.10 -13.35 -34.74
CA THR A 420 -2.32 -13.39 -33.27
C THR A 420 -1.50 -12.31 -32.57
N LEU A 421 -0.33 -11.97 -33.13
CA LEU A 421 0.51 -10.89 -32.62
C LEU A 421 -0.16 -9.51 -32.68
N GLU A 422 -1.18 -9.29 -33.51
CA GLU A 422 -1.92 -8.02 -33.54
C GLU A 422 -2.81 -7.86 -32.30
N TYR A 423 -3.29 -8.98 -31.74
CA TYR A 423 -4.12 -8.99 -30.54
C TYR A 423 -3.31 -8.96 -29.24
N LEU A 424 -2.19 -9.67 -29.19
CA LEU A 424 -1.37 -9.78 -27.98
C LEU A 424 -0.58 -8.52 -27.69
N ASP A 425 -0.57 -8.06 -26.45
CA ASP A 425 0.28 -6.94 -26.01
C ASP A 425 1.58 -7.41 -25.36
N GLY A 426 1.61 -8.62 -24.81
CA GLY A 426 2.78 -9.15 -24.12
C GLY A 426 2.61 -10.60 -23.68
N ALA A 427 3.61 -11.07 -22.94
CA ALA A 427 3.63 -12.38 -22.31
C ALA A 427 3.84 -12.27 -20.79
N ALA A 428 3.44 -13.31 -20.07
CA ALA A 428 3.63 -13.48 -18.64
C ALA A 428 4.48 -14.72 -18.33
N VAL A 429 5.25 -14.69 -17.24
CA VAL A 429 6.14 -15.78 -16.80
C VAL A 429 6.11 -16.00 -15.29
N HIS A 430 6.29 -17.26 -14.86
CA HIS A 430 6.32 -17.72 -13.47
C HIS A 430 7.71 -18.24 -13.05
N TYR A 431 7.96 -18.29 -11.74
CA TYR A 431 9.28 -18.61 -11.15
C TYR A 431 9.66 -20.10 -11.06
N TYR A 432 8.74 -21.06 -10.90
CA TYR A 432 8.99 -22.36 -10.25
C TYR A 432 9.99 -23.35 -10.92
N MET A 433 10.71 -22.96 -11.97
CA MET A 433 11.86 -23.68 -12.54
C MET A 433 13.04 -22.76 -12.92
N SER A 434 13.05 -21.52 -12.45
CA SER A 434 14.03 -20.49 -12.81
C SER A 434 15.47 -20.86 -12.45
N ALA A 435 15.68 -21.69 -11.41
CA ALA A 435 17.02 -22.19 -11.05
C ALA A 435 17.69 -23.01 -12.17
N TYR A 436 16.92 -23.56 -13.10
CA TYR A 436 17.42 -24.37 -14.22
C TYR A 436 17.46 -23.61 -15.55
N VAL A 437 16.89 -22.40 -15.59
CA VAL A 437 16.65 -21.64 -16.83
C VAL A 437 17.17 -20.22 -16.66
N PRO A 438 18.30 -19.87 -17.30
CA PRO A 438 18.86 -18.53 -17.21
C PRO A 438 17.87 -17.44 -17.65
N ALA A 439 17.80 -16.34 -16.88
CA ALA A 439 16.90 -15.22 -17.18
C ALA A 439 17.15 -14.56 -18.54
N ALA A 440 18.36 -14.69 -19.11
CA ALA A 440 18.71 -14.21 -20.46
C ALA A 440 17.79 -14.75 -21.57
N ILE A 441 17.09 -15.87 -21.34
CA ILE A 441 16.08 -16.36 -22.28
C ILE A 441 14.94 -15.36 -22.49
N LEU A 442 14.63 -14.52 -21.50
CA LEU A 442 13.53 -13.55 -21.55
C LEU A 442 13.83 -12.46 -22.59
N SER A 443 14.96 -11.76 -22.44
CA SER A 443 15.45 -10.81 -23.45
C SER A 443 15.58 -11.47 -24.83
N LYS A 444 16.15 -12.68 -24.89
CA LYS A 444 16.34 -13.40 -26.15
C LYS A 444 15.02 -13.71 -26.86
N ALA A 445 13.99 -14.09 -26.10
CA ALA A 445 12.67 -14.36 -26.64
C ALA A 445 12.01 -13.11 -27.20
N MET A 446 12.32 -11.93 -26.66
CA MET A 446 11.70 -10.66 -27.06
C MET A 446 12.39 -9.95 -28.23
N GLU A 447 13.61 -10.35 -28.63
CA GLU A 447 14.35 -9.73 -29.75
C GLU A 447 13.53 -9.66 -31.06
N GLY A 448 12.66 -10.63 -31.30
CA GLY A 448 11.81 -10.70 -32.51
C GLY A 448 10.47 -9.96 -32.42
N TYR A 449 10.11 -9.41 -31.26
CA TYR A 449 8.75 -8.92 -30.97
C TYR A 449 8.76 -7.48 -30.43
N PRO A 450 9.23 -6.50 -31.25
CA PRO A 450 9.28 -5.10 -30.83
C PRO A 450 7.89 -4.59 -30.43
N GLY A 451 7.82 -3.85 -29.33
CA GLY A 451 6.58 -3.29 -28.80
C GLY A 451 5.74 -4.26 -27.96
N LYS A 452 6.16 -5.51 -27.81
CA LYS A 452 5.57 -6.45 -26.84
C LYS A 452 6.32 -6.37 -25.51
N PHE A 453 5.64 -6.67 -24.41
CA PHE A 453 6.25 -6.70 -23.08
C PHE A 453 6.30 -8.11 -22.48
N VAL A 454 7.11 -8.29 -21.43
CA VAL A 454 7.06 -9.46 -20.55
C VAL A 454 6.80 -9.01 -19.12
N LEU A 455 5.89 -9.69 -18.41
CA LEU A 455 5.55 -9.43 -17.02
C LEU A 455 5.81 -10.70 -16.19
N ALA A 456 6.53 -10.61 -15.08
CA ALA A 456 6.57 -11.69 -14.11
C ALA A 456 5.30 -11.60 -13.25
N THR A 457 4.41 -12.57 -13.38
CA THR A 457 3.06 -12.53 -12.80
C THR A 457 2.90 -13.38 -11.55
N GLU A 458 3.86 -14.26 -11.27
CA GLU A 458 3.80 -15.17 -10.14
C GLU A 458 5.17 -15.70 -9.70
N ILE A 459 5.36 -15.67 -8.38
CA ILE A 459 6.42 -16.34 -7.66
C ILE A 459 5.99 -16.56 -6.21
N CYS A 460 6.41 -17.68 -5.64
CA CYS A 460 6.16 -17.99 -4.25
C CYS A 460 7.29 -18.85 -3.66
N ALA A 461 7.77 -18.50 -2.46
CA ALA A 461 8.65 -19.36 -1.69
C ALA A 461 7.86 -20.47 -0.99
N GLY A 462 8.46 -21.66 -0.84
CA GLY A 462 7.81 -22.80 -0.18
C GLY A 462 6.88 -23.61 -1.10
N ALA A 463 6.63 -23.14 -2.33
CA ALA A 463 5.76 -23.80 -3.29
C ALA A 463 6.39 -25.04 -3.95
N LEU A 464 7.73 -25.13 -4.02
CA LEU A 464 8.36 -26.24 -4.74
C LEU A 464 8.17 -27.56 -3.98
N PRO A 465 8.05 -28.69 -4.69
CA PRO A 465 8.00 -30.01 -4.05
C PRO A 465 9.23 -30.31 -3.19
N SER A 466 10.38 -29.71 -3.53
CA SER A 466 11.63 -29.81 -2.76
C SER A 466 11.64 -29.00 -1.46
N ASP A 467 10.72 -28.05 -1.30
CA ASP A 467 10.65 -27.19 -0.12
C ASP A 467 9.97 -27.96 1.02
N THR A 468 10.80 -28.47 1.95
CA THR A 468 10.33 -29.21 3.13
C THR A 468 9.71 -28.31 4.19
N VAL A 469 10.16 -27.06 4.27
CA VAL A 469 9.59 -26.01 5.12
C VAL A 469 8.69 -25.15 4.25
N LYS A 470 7.39 -25.09 4.57
CA LYS A 470 6.41 -24.30 3.80
C LYS A 470 6.42 -22.83 4.18
N VAL A 471 6.27 -22.54 5.48
CA VAL A 471 6.44 -21.21 6.06
C VAL A 471 7.71 -21.18 6.90
N ASP A 472 8.58 -20.20 6.66
CA ASP A 472 9.89 -20.06 7.31
C ASP A 472 10.02 -18.63 7.86
N ILE A 473 9.50 -18.42 9.07
CA ILE A 473 9.34 -17.10 9.67
C ILE A 473 10.71 -16.45 9.88
N GLY A 474 10.96 -15.32 9.22
CA GLY A 474 12.21 -14.57 9.37
C GLY A 474 13.34 -15.05 8.44
N SER A 475 13.01 -15.83 7.41
CA SER A 475 14.00 -16.40 6.49
C SER A 475 14.68 -15.36 5.59
N TRP A 476 15.96 -15.11 5.84
CA TRP A 476 16.78 -14.26 4.97
C TRP A 476 17.06 -14.89 3.60
N SER A 477 17.18 -16.22 3.53
CA SER A 477 17.41 -16.92 2.25
C SER A 477 16.23 -16.76 1.29
N ARG A 478 14.99 -16.68 1.80
CA ARG A 478 13.80 -16.35 1.00
C ARG A 478 13.80 -14.90 0.51
N ALA A 479 14.29 -13.96 1.32
CA ALA A 479 14.53 -12.60 0.84
C ALA A 479 15.57 -12.56 -0.28
N GLN A 480 16.70 -13.27 -0.14
CA GLN A 480 17.72 -13.36 -1.20
C GLN A 480 17.16 -13.95 -2.49
N LEU A 481 16.32 -14.98 -2.40
CA LEU A 481 15.60 -15.54 -3.54
C LEU A 481 14.77 -14.48 -4.26
N TYR A 482 14.00 -13.67 -3.52
CA TYR A 482 13.16 -12.60 -4.09
C TYR A 482 14.03 -11.50 -4.72
N VAL A 483 15.07 -11.03 -4.04
CA VAL A 483 16.00 -10.03 -4.59
C VAL A 483 16.63 -10.52 -5.89
N ASN A 484 17.18 -11.74 -5.89
CA ASN A 484 17.83 -12.31 -7.04
C ASN A 484 16.86 -12.46 -8.22
N ASP A 485 15.64 -12.94 -7.98
CA ASP A 485 14.67 -13.10 -9.06
C ASP A 485 14.20 -11.75 -9.60
N ILE A 486 13.93 -10.75 -8.75
CA ILE A 486 13.58 -9.40 -9.19
C ILE A 486 14.70 -8.80 -10.05
N MET A 487 15.96 -8.85 -9.60
CA MET A 487 17.10 -8.32 -10.36
C MET A 487 17.31 -9.06 -11.69
N GLN A 488 17.13 -10.38 -11.70
CA GLN A 488 17.21 -11.19 -12.92
C GLN A 488 16.11 -10.82 -13.91
N ASN A 489 14.85 -10.73 -13.48
CA ASN A 489 13.73 -10.40 -14.38
C ASN A 489 13.88 -8.97 -14.91
N LEU A 490 14.03 -7.97 -14.03
CA LEU A 490 14.17 -6.57 -14.44
C LEU A 490 15.44 -6.33 -15.27
N GLY A 491 16.51 -7.11 -15.03
CA GLY A 491 17.73 -7.09 -15.82
C GLY A 491 17.60 -7.68 -17.23
N ASN A 492 16.53 -8.45 -17.50
CA ASN A 492 16.29 -9.16 -18.77
C ASN A 492 14.92 -8.81 -19.38
N ASP A 493 14.65 -7.50 -19.51
CA ASP A 493 13.52 -6.89 -20.22
C ASP A 493 12.11 -7.20 -19.69
N VAL A 494 12.00 -7.76 -18.48
CA VAL A 494 10.71 -7.86 -17.79
C VAL A 494 10.33 -6.50 -17.21
N ILE A 495 9.08 -6.07 -17.44
CA ILE A 495 8.61 -4.71 -17.13
C ILE A 495 7.95 -4.56 -15.75
N GLY A 496 7.80 -5.65 -15.02
CA GLY A 496 7.15 -5.69 -13.71
C GLY A 496 7.24 -7.07 -13.08
N TRP A 497 7.01 -7.14 -11.78
CA TRP A 497 7.17 -8.35 -11.00
C TRP A 497 6.10 -8.39 -9.92
N LEU A 498 5.40 -9.53 -9.82
CA LEU A 498 4.28 -9.74 -8.93
C LEU A 498 4.56 -10.97 -8.06
N ASP A 499 4.47 -10.76 -6.75
CA ASP A 499 4.40 -11.83 -5.77
C ASP A 499 3.06 -12.59 -5.86
N TRP A 500 2.98 -13.75 -5.22
CA TRP A 500 1.77 -14.58 -5.23
C TRP A 500 0.69 -14.13 -4.23
N ASN A 501 0.65 -14.74 -3.05
CA ASN A 501 -0.30 -14.37 -2.01
C ASN A 501 0.24 -13.19 -1.20
N MET A 502 -0.45 -12.05 -1.21
CA MET A 502 -0.04 -10.87 -0.43
C MET A 502 0.02 -11.14 1.08
N CYS A 503 -0.85 -12.01 1.58
CA CYS A 503 -0.83 -12.46 2.97
C CYS A 503 -1.37 -13.87 3.09
N LEU A 504 -0.83 -14.64 4.05
CA LEU A 504 -1.34 -15.94 4.48
C LEU A 504 -1.36 -15.99 5.99
N ASN A 505 -2.01 -17.00 6.60
CA ASN A 505 -1.83 -17.23 8.03
C ASN A 505 -0.43 -17.80 8.34
N THR A 506 -0.10 -17.97 9.62
CA THR A 506 1.19 -18.53 10.08
C THR A 506 1.47 -19.97 9.62
N GLU A 507 0.49 -20.66 9.05
CA GLU A 507 0.63 -21.98 8.43
C GLU A 507 0.66 -21.95 6.90
N GLY A 508 0.63 -20.77 6.26
CA GLY A 508 0.68 -20.65 4.81
C GLY A 508 -0.64 -20.97 4.11
N LYS A 509 -1.76 -20.72 4.80
CA LYS A 509 -3.14 -21.11 4.45
C LYS A 509 -4.06 -19.86 4.44
N PRO A 510 -5.33 -19.95 3.99
CA PRO A 510 -6.12 -21.13 3.57
C PRO A 510 -5.83 -21.62 2.14
N SER A 511 -6.05 -22.92 1.92
CA SER A 511 -6.09 -23.55 0.61
C SER A 511 -7.03 -24.75 0.66
N TYR A 512 -8.04 -24.81 -0.21
CA TYR A 512 -9.02 -25.91 -0.22
C TYR A 512 -8.41 -27.24 -0.65
N ILE A 513 -7.27 -27.21 -1.35
CA ILE A 513 -6.52 -28.42 -1.72
C ILE A 513 -5.54 -28.86 -0.64
N GLY A 514 -5.50 -28.15 0.49
CA GLY A 514 -4.56 -28.40 1.59
C GLY A 514 -3.12 -28.00 1.27
N SER A 515 -2.91 -27.13 0.28
CA SER A 515 -1.59 -26.57 -0.01
C SER A 515 -1.17 -25.60 1.10
N SER A 516 0.14 -25.42 1.23
CA SER A 516 0.75 -24.45 2.13
C SER A 516 2.02 -23.93 1.50
N VAL A 517 2.16 -22.61 1.48
CA VAL A 517 3.31 -21.89 0.91
C VAL A 517 3.61 -20.66 1.78
N ASP A 518 4.70 -19.97 1.51
CA ASP A 518 5.03 -18.76 2.25
C ASP A 518 4.40 -17.51 1.66
N SER A 519 4.44 -16.43 2.44
CA SER A 519 4.00 -15.10 2.02
C SER A 519 4.86 -14.01 2.69
N PRO A 520 5.09 -12.86 2.03
CA PRO A 520 5.81 -11.75 2.65
C PRO A 520 5.13 -11.18 3.90
N ILE A 521 3.82 -11.33 4.04
CA ILE A 521 3.10 -11.06 5.29
C ILE A 521 2.40 -12.33 5.79
N LEU A 522 2.62 -12.65 7.07
CA LEU A 522 1.92 -13.72 7.77
C LEU A 522 1.00 -13.14 8.83
N VAL A 523 -0.26 -13.55 8.85
CA VAL A 523 -1.29 -13.05 9.78
C VAL A 523 -1.51 -14.06 10.90
N ASN A 524 -1.34 -13.61 12.13
CA ASN A 524 -1.74 -14.35 13.32
C ASN A 524 -3.02 -13.72 13.87
N ALA A 525 -4.16 -14.24 13.41
CA ALA A 525 -5.47 -13.72 13.80
C ALA A 525 -5.80 -13.97 15.28
N GLU A 526 -5.25 -15.02 15.91
CA GLU A 526 -5.49 -15.34 17.32
C GLU A 526 -4.90 -14.27 18.25
N GLU A 527 -3.70 -13.79 17.91
CA GLU A 527 -2.98 -12.75 18.66
C GLU A 527 -3.24 -11.33 18.12
N GLY A 528 -4.08 -11.19 17.08
CA GLY A 528 -4.38 -9.89 16.47
C GLY A 528 -3.17 -9.19 15.85
N GLU A 529 -2.19 -9.96 15.37
CA GLU A 529 -0.94 -9.44 14.83
C GLU A 529 -0.59 -10.01 13.45
N PHE A 530 0.45 -9.46 12.85
CA PHE A 530 1.01 -9.97 11.61
C PHE A 530 2.53 -9.75 11.58
N TYR A 531 3.22 -10.63 10.88
CA TYR A 531 4.67 -10.61 10.71
C TYR A 531 5.01 -10.17 9.29
N LYS A 532 5.79 -9.09 9.18
CA LYS A 532 6.44 -8.70 7.92
C LYS A 532 7.72 -9.50 7.79
N GLN A 533 7.75 -10.41 6.82
CA GLN A 533 8.90 -11.26 6.58
C GLN A 533 10.02 -10.52 5.86
N PRO A 534 11.27 -11.02 5.88
CA PRO A 534 12.36 -10.46 5.08
C PRO A 534 12.01 -10.27 3.60
N MET A 535 11.17 -11.16 3.02
CA MET A 535 10.65 -11.02 1.64
C MET A 535 9.90 -9.71 1.42
N PHE A 536 9.14 -9.22 2.40
CA PHE A 536 8.40 -7.95 2.29
C PHE A 536 9.36 -6.78 2.09
N TYR A 537 10.44 -6.75 2.88
CA TYR A 537 11.46 -5.72 2.76
C TYR A 537 12.27 -5.85 1.46
N ALA A 538 12.57 -7.08 1.04
CA ALA A 538 13.22 -7.36 -0.25
C ALA A 538 12.43 -6.76 -1.43
N ILE A 539 11.11 -6.95 -1.47
CA ILE A 539 10.26 -6.33 -2.50
C ILE A 539 10.25 -4.80 -2.34
N GLY A 540 10.26 -4.31 -1.09
CA GLY A 540 10.30 -2.89 -0.77
C GLY A 540 11.49 -2.13 -1.35
N HIS A 541 12.67 -2.77 -1.45
CA HIS A 541 13.86 -2.18 -2.07
C HIS A 541 13.70 -1.86 -3.56
N PHE A 542 12.68 -2.42 -4.22
CA PHE A 542 12.33 -2.12 -5.61
C PHE A 542 11.02 -1.33 -5.69
N SER A 543 9.93 -1.87 -5.14
CA SER A 543 8.57 -1.29 -5.27
C SER A 543 8.47 0.15 -4.77
N LYS A 544 9.11 0.47 -3.62
CA LYS A 544 9.09 1.83 -3.06
C LYS A 544 9.88 2.84 -3.87
N PHE A 545 10.98 2.42 -4.48
CA PHE A 545 11.98 3.32 -5.08
C PHE A 545 11.94 3.34 -6.60
N VAL A 546 11.29 2.36 -7.25
CA VAL A 546 11.22 2.25 -8.71
C VAL A 546 9.77 2.41 -9.15
N PRO A 547 9.25 3.66 -9.19
CA PRO A 547 7.88 3.93 -9.58
C PRO A 547 7.62 3.55 -11.05
N ARG A 548 6.34 3.37 -11.38
CA ARG A 548 5.91 3.07 -12.75
C ARG A 548 6.43 4.14 -13.73
N GLY A 549 6.93 3.69 -14.88
CA GLY A 549 7.53 4.55 -15.89
C GLY A 549 9.05 4.73 -15.75
N SER A 550 9.64 4.22 -14.66
CA SER A 550 11.09 4.12 -14.53
C SER A 550 11.69 3.29 -15.66
N ARG A 551 12.89 3.67 -16.11
CA ARG A 551 13.62 2.99 -17.18
C ARG A 551 14.87 2.37 -16.62
N ARG A 552 15.09 1.08 -16.85
CA ARG A 552 16.37 0.45 -16.50
C ARG A 552 17.48 1.11 -17.30
N ILE A 553 18.56 1.48 -16.63
CA ILE A 553 19.78 2.01 -17.25
C ILE A 553 20.94 1.04 -17.04
N ARG A 554 21.94 1.12 -17.92
CA ARG A 554 23.14 0.28 -17.82
C ARG A 554 24.03 0.78 -16.69
N VAL A 555 24.47 -0.13 -15.84
CA VAL A 555 25.57 0.09 -14.89
C VAL A 555 26.87 -0.41 -15.51
N ASN A 556 27.91 0.42 -15.50
CA ASN A 556 29.26 -0.03 -15.84
C ASN A 556 29.98 -0.34 -14.54
N VAL A 557 30.50 -1.57 -14.43
CA VAL A 557 31.19 -2.06 -13.25
C VAL A 557 32.68 -2.15 -13.58
N ASP A 558 33.51 -1.47 -12.80
CA ASP A 558 34.96 -1.58 -12.90
C ASP A 558 35.40 -2.98 -12.45
N CYS A 559 36.49 -3.49 -13.02
CA CYS A 559 36.96 -4.85 -12.72
C CYS A 559 37.25 -5.05 -11.22
N GLY A 560 36.76 -6.15 -10.64
CA GLY A 560 37.16 -6.61 -9.31
C GLY A 560 36.04 -6.75 -8.27
N THR A 561 34.82 -6.29 -8.56
CA THR A 561 33.65 -6.54 -7.69
C THR A 561 32.69 -7.55 -8.33
N GLU A 562 32.17 -8.47 -7.52
CA GLU A 562 31.12 -9.44 -7.91
C GLU A 562 29.74 -9.04 -7.37
N ILE A 563 29.63 -7.85 -6.77
CA ILE A 563 28.39 -7.36 -6.19
C ILE A 563 27.33 -7.14 -7.27
N GLN A 564 26.18 -7.78 -7.08
CA GLN A 564 25.06 -7.65 -7.98
C GLN A 564 24.45 -6.26 -7.85
N ASN A 565 24.09 -5.67 -9.00
CA ASN A 565 23.50 -4.35 -9.04
C ASN A 565 22.53 -4.20 -10.21
N ILE A 566 21.58 -3.28 -10.06
CA ILE A 566 20.69 -2.82 -11.13
C ILE A 566 20.36 -1.35 -10.89
N ALA A 567 20.20 -0.57 -11.96
CA ALA A 567 19.89 0.84 -11.87
C ALA A 567 18.71 1.25 -12.76
N PHE A 568 17.99 2.26 -12.31
CA PHE A 568 16.82 2.81 -12.96
C PHE A 568 16.89 4.34 -12.98
N LEU A 569 16.39 4.95 -14.04
CA LEU A 569 16.06 6.36 -14.10
C LEU A 569 14.55 6.52 -13.90
N THR A 570 14.14 7.18 -12.82
CA THR A 570 12.73 7.43 -12.51
C THR A 570 12.16 8.55 -13.36
N PRO A 571 10.81 8.67 -13.48
CA PRO A 571 10.17 9.80 -14.13
C PRO A 571 10.54 11.16 -13.55
N ASP A 572 10.88 11.21 -12.25
CA ASP A 572 11.29 12.42 -11.53
C ASP A 572 12.80 12.74 -11.70
N ASN A 573 13.46 12.10 -12.66
CA ASN A 573 14.88 12.27 -12.95
C ASN A 573 15.80 11.91 -11.77
N THR A 574 15.42 10.90 -10.99
CA THR A 574 16.27 10.29 -9.95
C THR A 574 16.87 9.00 -10.48
N VAL A 575 18.17 8.81 -10.30
CA VAL A 575 18.83 7.53 -10.56
C VAL A 575 18.77 6.69 -9.30
N VAL A 576 18.10 5.54 -9.37
CA VAL A 576 17.96 4.58 -8.28
C VAL A 576 18.84 3.39 -8.56
N VAL A 577 19.73 3.04 -7.63
CA VAL A 577 20.62 1.89 -7.73
C VAL A 577 20.30 0.92 -6.60
N VAL A 578 19.97 -0.31 -6.95
CA VAL A 578 19.79 -1.41 -6.00
C VAL A 578 21.03 -2.29 -6.05
N ILE A 579 21.61 -2.56 -4.89
CA ILE A 579 22.86 -3.28 -4.69
C ILE A 579 22.58 -4.46 -3.77
N HIS A 580 22.96 -5.66 -4.19
CA HIS A 580 22.77 -6.89 -3.42
C HIS A 580 24.11 -7.58 -3.19
N ASN A 581 24.47 -7.75 -1.91
CA ASN A 581 25.70 -8.38 -1.47
C ASN A 581 25.41 -9.67 -0.70
N GLU A 582 25.67 -10.81 -1.32
CA GLU A 582 25.64 -12.12 -0.66
C GLU A 582 27.00 -12.54 -0.06
N GLY A 583 28.04 -11.75 -0.33
CA GLY A 583 29.41 -11.99 0.10
C GLY A 583 29.76 -11.29 1.42
N PRO A 584 31.06 -11.18 1.73
CA PRO A 584 31.53 -10.38 2.85
C PRO A 584 31.28 -8.88 2.61
N GLU A 585 31.44 -8.08 3.66
CA GLU A 585 31.39 -6.62 3.56
C GLU A 585 32.40 -6.12 2.52
N GLU A 586 31.95 -5.18 1.67
CA GLU A 586 32.77 -4.58 0.62
C GLU A 586 32.48 -3.08 0.53
N THR A 587 33.52 -2.29 0.23
CA THR A 587 33.36 -0.86 -0.05
C THR A 587 33.19 -0.65 -1.54
N VAL A 588 32.06 -0.07 -1.95
CA VAL A 588 31.76 0.26 -3.35
C VAL A 588 31.77 1.76 -3.56
N ARG A 589 32.20 2.20 -4.75
CA ARG A 589 32.10 3.60 -5.17
C ARG A 589 31.13 3.73 -6.34
N LEU A 590 30.03 4.45 -6.11
CA LEU A 590 29.03 4.76 -7.12
C LEU A 590 29.36 6.10 -7.76
N ARG A 591 29.39 6.14 -9.10
CA ARG A 591 29.66 7.36 -9.86
C ARG A 591 28.52 7.68 -10.82
N LEU A 592 28.03 8.93 -10.78
CA LEU A 592 27.05 9.47 -11.70
C LEU A 592 27.56 10.82 -12.23
N GLY A 593 28.11 10.81 -13.46
CA GLY A 593 28.80 11.97 -14.02
C GLY A 593 30.04 12.36 -13.20
N ASP A 594 30.04 13.57 -12.66
CA ASP A 594 31.10 14.10 -11.78
C ASP A 594 30.82 13.88 -10.29
N LYS A 595 29.68 13.29 -9.93
CA LYS A 595 29.34 12.95 -8.54
C LYS A 595 29.80 11.54 -8.23
N GLU A 596 30.35 11.35 -7.04
CA GLU A 596 30.78 10.06 -6.51
C GLU A 596 30.31 9.90 -5.07
N ALA A 597 29.91 8.69 -4.69
CA ALA A 597 29.55 8.30 -3.34
C ALA A 597 30.25 6.98 -2.99
N GLU A 598 30.97 6.95 -1.87
CA GLU A 598 31.55 5.74 -1.30
C GLU A 598 30.58 5.15 -0.27
N LEU A 599 30.34 3.85 -0.36
CA LEU A 599 29.37 3.13 0.46
C LEU A 599 30.00 1.84 0.98
N ILE A 600 29.80 1.56 2.26
CA ILE A 600 30.09 0.27 2.85
C ILE A 600 28.85 -0.60 2.68
N ILE A 601 28.96 -1.66 1.88
CA ILE A 601 27.87 -2.62 1.65
C ILE A 601 28.11 -3.81 2.57
N ASN A 602 27.29 -3.91 3.61
CA ASN A 602 27.39 -4.97 4.62
C ASN A 602 27.26 -6.36 3.99
N ALA A 603 27.84 -7.37 4.64
CA ALA A 603 27.65 -8.76 4.26
C ALA A 603 26.17 -9.17 4.34
N ASN A 604 25.71 -9.99 3.40
CA ASN A 604 24.33 -10.48 3.32
C ASN A 604 23.30 -9.35 3.44
N SER A 605 23.41 -8.34 2.57
CA SER A 605 22.56 -7.16 2.61
C SER A 605 22.04 -6.76 1.22
N ILE A 606 20.94 -6.00 1.24
CA ILE A 606 20.43 -5.27 0.08
C ILE A 606 20.40 -3.78 0.45
N THR A 607 20.84 -2.93 -0.46
CA THR A 607 20.91 -1.48 -0.28
C THR A 607 20.32 -0.80 -1.51
N THR A 608 19.44 0.19 -1.30
CA THR A 608 18.91 1.04 -2.38
C THR A 608 19.41 2.45 -2.19
N VAL A 609 19.93 3.05 -3.26
CA VAL A 609 20.54 4.39 -3.26
C VAL A 609 19.85 5.26 -4.30
N GLU A 610 19.39 6.44 -3.89
CA GLU A 610 18.80 7.44 -4.77
C GLU A 610 19.80 8.58 -5.03
N MET A 611 20.05 8.88 -6.30
CA MET A 611 20.96 9.93 -6.74
C MET A 611 20.23 10.90 -7.68
N LEU A 612 20.09 12.16 -7.26
CA LEU A 612 19.44 13.20 -8.07
C LEU A 612 20.27 13.53 -9.33
N ASN A 613 19.68 13.31 -10.51
CA ASN A 613 20.25 13.65 -11.80
C ASN A 613 19.86 15.09 -12.17
N LYS A 614 20.64 16.09 -11.72
CA LYS A 614 20.33 17.52 -11.91
C LYS A 614 20.68 18.08 -13.30
N ASN A 615 21.24 17.29 -14.21
CA ASN A 615 21.88 17.83 -15.42
C ASN A 615 20.92 18.18 -16.57
N ASP A 616 19.62 17.90 -16.47
CA ASP A 616 18.63 18.18 -17.53
C ASP A 616 17.65 19.32 -17.21
N MET A 617 17.75 19.98 -16.05
CA MET A 617 16.87 21.13 -15.73
C MET A 617 17.44 22.48 -16.16
N GLU A 618 18.73 22.58 -16.48
CA GLU A 618 19.35 23.85 -16.91
C GLU A 618 19.27 24.10 -18.43
N SER A 619 18.77 23.14 -19.24
CA SER A 619 18.69 23.29 -20.70
C SER A 619 17.31 23.75 -21.23
N ASN A 620 16.32 23.95 -20.36
CA ASN A 620 14.96 24.39 -20.75
C ASN A 620 14.60 25.81 -20.24
N GLU A 621 15.55 26.57 -19.67
CA GLU A 621 15.37 28.00 -19.34
C GLU A 621 16.07 28.96 -20.32
N GLU A 622 16.71 28.45 -21.37
CA GLU A 622 17.17 29.24 -22.52
C GLU A 622 16.53 28.71 -23.81
N ASP A 623 15.26 29.05 -24.04
CA ASP A 623 14.68 29.27 -25.39
C ASP A 623 13.36 30.07 -25.32
#